data_AF-A0A6P0IR89-F1
#
_entry.id   AF-A0A6P0IR89-F1
#
_cell.length_a   1.000
_cell.length_b   1.000
_cell.length_c   1.000
_cell.angle_alpha   90.00
_cell.angle_beta   90.00
_cell.angle_gamma   90.00
#
_symmetry.space_group_name_H-M   'P 1'
#
loop_
_entity.id
_entity.type
_entity.pdbx_description
1 polymer ?
#
loop_
_entity_poly.entity_id
_entity_poly.type
_entity_poly.pdbx_seq_one_letter_code
_entity_poly.pdbx_strand_id
1 'polypeptide(L)' 'TSNKILEKLEEWQGNNLDIFWLPTYSPKHNLIEIFWKFIKYDWIEIDAYENWKSFLEYLKKVLDNFGEEYVINFV' A
#
# COMPACT_ATOMS: atom_id res chain seq x y z
N THR A 1 18.81 9.86 5.53
CA THR A 1 18.06 10.10 4.28
C THR A 1 19.01 10.01 3.11
N SER A 2 18.63 9.33 2.02
CA SER A 2 19.51 9.16 0.85
C SER A 2 19.63 10.47 0.06
N ASN A 3 20.84 10.85 -0.35
CA ASN A 3 21.08 12.08 -1.13
C ASN A 3 20.22 12.15 -2.40
N LYS A 4 19.93 11.00 -3.02
CA LYS A 4 19.08 10.89 -4.22
C LYS A 4 17.64 11.37 -3.99
N ILE A 5 17.09 11.23 -2.78
CA ILE A 5 15.74 11.71 -2.47
C ILE A 5 15.75 13.23 -2.38
N LEU A 6 16.79 13.80 -1.75
CA LEU A 6 16.93 15.25 -1.58
C LEU A 6 17.04 15.96 -2.92
N GLU A 7 17.80 15.39 -3.86
CA GLU A 7 17.96 15.91 -5.23
C GLU A 7 16.64 15.97 -6.02
N LYS A 8 15.66 15.10 -5.69
CA LYS A 8 14.37 15.04 -6.36
C LYS A 8 13.28 15.91 -5.72
N LEU A 9 13.53 16.45 -4.52
CA LEU A 9 12.53 17.27 -3.80
C LEU A 9 12.10 18.48 -4.60
N GLU A 10 13.05 19.21 -5.19
CA GLU A 10 12.78 20.45 -5.91
C GLU A 10 11.96 20.18 -7.19
N GLU A 11 12.29 19.10 -7.92
CA GLU A 11 11.52 18.64 -9.08
C GLU A 11 10.08 18.24 -8.70
N TRP A 12 9.90 17.54 -7.58
CA TRP A 12 8.59 17.10 -7.12
C TRP A 12 7.73 18.26 -6.61
N GLN A 13 8.32 19.20 -5.87
CA GLN A 13 7.62 20.41 -5.46
C GLN A 13 7.15 21.24 -6.66
N GLY A 14 7.98 21.35 -7.71
CA GLY A 14 7.60 21.99 -8.97
C GLY A 14 6.41 21.31 -9.67
N ASN A 15 6.23 20.00 -9.45
CA ASN A 15 5.11 19.20 -9.97
C ASN A 15 3.92 19.12 -9.00
N ASN A 16 3.88 19.96 -7.96
CA ASN A 16 2.85 19.96 -6.93
C ASN A 16 2.72 18.60 -6.21
N LEU A 17 3.84 17.92 -6.00
CA LEU A 17 3.94 16.66 -5.26
C LEU A 17 4.68 16.88 -3.94
N ASP A 18 3.97 16.66 -2.84
CA ASP A 18 4.49 16.79 -1.49
C ASP A 18 4.94 15.43 -0.93
N ILE A 19 6.08 15.42 -0.22
CA ILE A 19 6.54 14.24 0.51
C ILE A 19 5.99 14.24 1.93
N PHE A 20 5.26 13.18 2.26
CA PHE A 20 4.91 12.85 3.62
C PHE A 20 6.04 12.04 4.29
N TRP A 21 6.76 12.67 5.22
CA TRP A 21 7.83 12.01 5.96
C TRP A 21 7.29 11.19 7.12
N LEU A 22 7.53 9.88 7.07
CA LEU A 22 7.20 8.98 8.17
C LEU A 22 8.35 8.89 9.18
N PRO A 23 8.07 8.93 10.50
CA PRO A 23 9.08 8.69 11.51
C PRO A 23 9.64 7.26 11.42
N THR A 24 10.91 7.09 11.78
CA THR A 24 11.57 5.77 11.77
C THR A 24 10.81 4.77 12.65
N TYR A 25 10.78 3.50 12.25
CA TYR A 25 10.13 2.40 12.99
C TYR A 25 8.65 2.65 13.32
N SER A 26 7.93 3.37 12.44
CA SER A 26 6.51 3.65 12.60
C SER A 26 5.63 2.92 11.58
N PRO A 27 5.64 1.57 11.54
CA PRO A 27 4.85 0.81 10.57
C PRO A 27 3.34 1.03 10.74
N LYS A 28 2.89 1.39 11.96
CA LYS A 28 1.50 1.75 12.25
C LYS A 28 1.03 3.03 11.56
N HIS A 29 1.95 3.89 11.12
CA HIS A 29 1.63 5.11 10.38
C HIS A 29 1.76 4.91 8.86
N ASN A 30 2.21 3.73 8.41
CA ASN A 30 2.34 3.41 7.00
C ASN A 30 1.07 2.71 6.49
N LEU A 31 0.15 3.50 5.92
CA LEU A 31 -1.16 3.01 5.48
C LEU A 31 -1.07 1.86 4.47
N ILE A 32 -0.10 1.88 3.55
CA ILE A 32 0.04 0.81 2.56
C ILE A 32 0.51 -0.51 3.20
N GLU A 33 1.32 -0.45 4.26
CA GLU A 33 1.70 -1.65 5.01
C GLU A 33 0.51 -2.26 5.77
N ILE A 34 -0.33 -1.40 6.35
CA ILE A 34 -1.57 -1.86 7.00
C ILE A 34 -2.48 -2.51 5.96
N PHE A 35 -2.70 -1.87 4.82
CA PHE A 35 -3.51 -2.44 3.74
C PHE A 35 -2.96 -3.79 3.28
N TRP A 36 -1.65 -3.90 3.07
CA TRP A 36 -1.02 -5.15 2.68
C TRP A 36 -1.16 -6.25 3.74
N LYS A 37 -1.13 -5.90 5.03
CA LYS A 37 -1.37 -6.84 6.12
C LYS A 37 -2.78 -7.45 6.02
N PHE A 38 -3.81 -6.63 5.80
CA PHE A 38 -5.18 -7.12 5.63
C PHE A 38 -5.33 -8.02 4.41
N ILE A 39 -4.75 -7.61 3.26
CA ILE A 39 -4.71 -8.48 2.07
C ILE A 39 -4.12 -9.83 2.43
N LYS A 40 -2.93 -9.86 3.03
CA LYS A 40 -2.16 -11.09 3.22
C LYS A 40 -2.77 -12.03 4.27
N TYR A 41 -3.29 -11.49 5.36
CA TYR A 41 -3.66 -12.31 6.52
C TYR A 41 -5.17 -12.44 6.73
N ASP A 42 -5.96 -11.47 6.27
CA ASP A 42 -7.40 -11.42 6.57
C ASP A 42 -8.26 -11.70 5.34
N TRP A 43 -7.85 -11.26 4.14
CA TRP A 43 -8.70 -11.32 2.95
C TRP A 43 -8.32 -12.44 1.98
N ILE A 44 -7.05 -12.56 1.63
CA ILE A 44 -6.64 -13.45 0.54
C ILE A 44 -6.95 -14.91 0.84
N GLU A 45 -7.62 -15.54 -0.11
CA GLU A 45 -8.00 -16.94 -0.05
C GLU A 45 -6.81 -17.83 -0.47
N ILE A 46 -6.74 -19.05 0.07
CA ILE A 46 -5.63 -19.98 -0.19
C ILE A 46 -5.49 -20.26 -1.70
N ASP A 47 -6.62 -20.39 -2.41
CA ASP A 47 -6.67 -20.69 -3.84
C ASP A 47 -6.03 -19.57 -4.69
N ALA A 48 -6.03 -18.33 -4.20
CA ALA A 48 -5.37 -17.22 -4.89
C ALA A 48 -3.84 -17.41 -4.96
N TYR A 49 -3.24 -18.23 -4.09
CA TYR A 49 -1.81 -18.50 -4.11
C TYR A 49 -1.40 -19.63 -5.07
N GLU A 50 -2.34 -20.26 -5.76
CA GLU A 50 -2.04 -21.38 -6.67
C GLU A 50 -1.00 -21.00 -7.74
N ASN A 51 -1.13 -19.80 -8.31
CA ASN A 51 -0.19 -19.29 -9.29
C ASN A 51 -0.22 -17.76 -9.34
N TRP A 52 0.78 -17.18 -10.03
CA TRP A 52 0.94 -15.73 -10.14
C TRP A 52 -0.27 -15.03 -10.77
N LYS A 53 -0.93 -15.66 -11.75
CA LYS A 53 -2.10 -15.09 -12.42
C LYS A 53 -3.28 -15.02 -11.46
N SER A 54 -3.60 -16.12 -10.77
CA SER A 54 -4.66 -16.16 -9.75
C SER A 54 -4.41 -15.14 -8.64
N PHE A 55 -3.15 -15.00 -8.22
CA PHE A 55 -2.75 -14.02 -7.21
C PHE A 55 -3.00 -12.58 -7.67
N LEU A 56 -2.59 -12.25 -8.89
CA LEU A 56 -2.82 -10.91 -9.47
C LEU A 56 -4.31 -10.63 -9.68
N GLU A 57 -5.09 -11.61 -10.12
CA GLU A 57 -6.54 -11.47 -10.30
C GLU A 57 -7.23 -11.20 -8.95
N TYR A 58 -6.83 -11.91 -7.90
CA TYR A 58 -7.35 -11.67 -6.55
C TYR A 58 -6.95 -10.28 -6.02
N LEU A 59 -5.68 -9.89 -6.18
CA LEU A 59 -5.23 -8.55 -5.78
C LEU A 59 -6.02 -7.46 -6.50
N LYS A 60 -6.25 -7.62 -7.80
CA LYS A 60 -7.04 -6.67 -8.58
C LYS A 60 -8.48 -6.60 -8.07
N LYS A 61 -9.12 -7.73 -7.78
CA LYS A 61 -10.46 -7.77 -7.17
C LYS A 61 -10.50 -6.98 -5.85
N VAL A 62 -9.51 -7.18 -4.97
CA VAL A 62 -9.45 -6.43 -3.70
C VAL A 62 -9.32 -4.94 -3.94
N LEU A 63 -8.44 -4.52 -4.86
CA LEU A 63 -8.22 -3.11 -5.18
C LEU A 63 -9.45 -2.46 -5.81
N ASP A 64 -10.12 -3.15 -6.75
CA ASP A 64 -11.30 -2.66 -7.45
C ASP A 64 -12.51 -2.50 -6.50
N ASN A 65 -12.59 -3.33 -5.45
CA ASN A 65 -13.68 -3.32 -4.46
C ASN A 65 -13.28 -2.73 -3.09
N PHE A 66 -12.11 -2.07 -3.00
CA PHE A 66 -11.65 -1.47 -1.74
C PHE A 66 -12.49 -0.25 -1.36
N GLY A 67 -12.97 -0.22 -0.12
CA GLY A 67 -13.90 0.80 0.38
C GLY A 67 -15.39 0.40 0.30
N GLU A 68 -15.70 -0.71 -0.38
CA GLU A 68 -17.05 -1.28 -0.45
C GLU A 68 -17.09 -2.66 0.21
N GLU A 69 -16.53 -3.69 -0.46
CA GLU A 69 -16.47 -5.06 0.06
C GLU A 69 -15.30 -5.25 1.03
N TYR A 70 -14.17 -4.58 0.75
CA TYR A 70 -12.95 -4.65 1.55
C TYR A 70 -12.78 -3.34 2.31
N VAL A 71 -13.11 -3.35 3.60
CA VAL A 71 -13.08 -2.15 4.46
C VAL A 71 -12.15 -2.40 5.65
N ILE A 72 -11.24 -1.45 5.89
CA ILE A 72 -10.39 -1.42 7.09
C ILE A 72 -10.99 -0.43 8.07
N ASN A 73 -11.48 -0.92 9.21
CA ASN A 73 -11.99 -0.08 10.28
C ASN A 73 -10.86 0.24 11.27
N PHE A 74 -10.44 1.50 11.29
CA PHE A 74 -9.51 2.04 12.28
C PHE A 74 -10.31 2.50 13.49
N VAL A 75 -10.54 1.59 14.43
CA VAL A 75 -11.18 1.92 15.73
C VAL A 75 -10.19 2.65 16.63
#